data_AF-A0A199W6K9-F1
#
_entry.id   AF-A0A199W6K9-F1
#
_cell.length_a   1.000
_cell.length_b   1.000
_cell.length_c   1.000
_cell.angle_alpha   90.00
_cell.angle_beta   90.00
_cell.angle_gamma   90.00
#
_symmetry.space_group_name_H-M   'P 1'
#
loop_
_entity.id
_entity.type
_entity.pdbx_description
1 polymer ?
#
loop_
_entity_poly.entity_id
_entity_poly.type
_entity_poly.pdbx_seq_one_letter_code
_entity_poly.pdbx_strand_id
1 'polypeptide(L)'
;MDGTACSSSISSTSIDRNLRVPNGSYILTANNCVLCSCSSSSWQLDCHPTQGISSSTCPAAMCGNMYLGNTSSSSPCERATCAYTGYTNKTSSFAILTNLTIQSLCNTSGAPPLSQPTSGAALRLGLQGVKLTELLIFFHIALLCLAFLSR
;
A
#
# COMPACT_ATOMS: atom_id res chain seq x y z
N MET A 1 16.60 1.86 22.24
CA MET A 1 15.87 0.73 21.62
C MET A 1 14.77 1.34 20.79
N ASP A 2 14.95 1.38 19.48
CA ASP A 2 13.89 1.82 18.58
C ASP A 2 12.83 0.72 18.58
N GLY A 3 11.74 0.93 19.32
CA GLY A 3 10.61 0.01 19.35
C GLY A 3 10.05 -0.12 17.93
N THR A 4 9.83 -1.35 17.48
CA THR A 4 9.19 -1.61 16.19
C THR A 4 7.80 -0.98 16.17
N ALA A 5 7.54 -0.16 15.15
CA ALA A 5 6.27 0.51 14.94
C ALA A 5 5.47 -0.21 13.85
N CYS A 6 4.15 -0.10 13.92
CA CYS A 6 3.29 -0.67 12.88
C CYS A 6 3.42 0.10 11.56
N SER A 7 3.33 -0.64 10.47
CA SER A 7 3.13 -0.10 9.13
C SER A 7 1.76 0.57 9.03
N SER A 8 1.65 1.63 8.23
CA SER A 8 0.39 2.39 8.07
C SER A 8 0.18 2.81 6.63
N SER A 9 -1.08 3.11 6.29
CA SER A 9 -1.48 3.65 4.97
C SER A 9 -1.56 5.20 4.98
N ILE A 10 -0.92 5.86 5.95
CA ILE A 10 -1.01 7.31 6.10
C ILE A 10 -0.33 8.00 4.92
N SER A 11 -1.07 8.87 4.25
CA SER A 11 -0.59 9.63 3.11
C SER A 11 0.55 10.57 3.50
N SER A 12 1.53 10.71 2.62
CA SER A 12 2.62 11.70 2.75
C SER A 12 2.10 13.15 2.77
N THR A 13 0.88 13.39 2.31
CA THR A 13 0.21 14.69 2.33
C THR A 13 -0.59 14.95 3.60
N SER A 14 -0.71 13.96 4.49
CA SER A 14 -1.40 14.11 5.77
C SER A 14 -0.62 15.02 6.72
N ILE A 15 -1.33 15.70 7.61
CA ILE A 15 -0.71 16.44 8.72
C ILE A 15 0.05 15.49 9.65
N ASP A 16 -0.49 14.29 9.89
CA ASP A 16 0.13 13.25 10.70
C ASP A 16 0.93 12.22 9.90
N ARG A 17 1.50 12.61 8.75
CA ARG A 17 2.33 11.74 7.89
C ARG A 17 3.50 11.02 8.56
N ASN A 18 3.95 11.51 9.73
CA ASN A 18 5.04 10.91 10.50
C ASN A 18 4.55 10.11 11.71
N LEU A 19 3.23 9.87 11.82
CA LEU A 19 2.64 9.11 12.92
C LEU A 19 3.25 7.71 12.98
N ARG A 20 3.84 7.38 14.13
CA ARG A 20 4.40 6.06 14.42
C ARG A 20 3.88 5.61 15.76
N VAL A 21 3.29 4.41 15.78
CA VAL A 21 2.77 3.80 17.00
C VAL A 21 3.60 2.55 17.29
N PRO A 22 4.36 2.54 18.40
CA PRO A 22 5.11 1.37 18.83
C PRO A 22 4.19 0.18 19.16
N ASN A 23 4.70 -1.04 19.03
CA ASN A 23 3.99 -2.24 19.46
C ASN A 23 3.47 -2.15 20.90
N GLY A 24 2.22 -2.55 21.12
CA GLY A 24 1.56 -2.54 22.43
C GLY A 24 1.08 -1.16 22.88
N SER A 25 1.11 -0.16 22.00
CA SER A 25 0.71 1.21 22.30
C SER A 25 -0.44 1.69 21.40
N TYR A 26 -1.01 2.85 21.75
CA TYR A 26 -2.05 3.54 20.99
C TYR A 26 -1.83 5.04 20.98
N ILE A 27 -2.48 5.74 20.07
CA ILE A 27 -2.47 7.19 19.95
C ILE A 27 -3.83 7.72 19.49
N LEU A 28 -4.17 8.91 19.96
CA LEU A 28 -5.29 9.70 19.44
C LEU A 28 -4.76 10.69 18.41
N THR A 29 -5.32 10.68 17.20
CA THR A 29 -4.99 11.61 16.11
C THR A 29 -6.25 12.28 15.58
N ALA A 30 -6.10 13.16 14.57
CA ALA A 30 -7.17 13.90 13.92
C ALA A 30 -8.09 14.59 14.94
N ASN A 31 -7.52 15.48 15.77
CA ASN A 31 -8.24 16.20 16.84
C ASN A 31 -9.03 15.25 17.77
N ASN A 32 -8.42 14.12 18.14
CA ASN A 32 -8.98 13.08 18.98
C ASN A 32 -10.21 12.37 18.37
N CYS A 33 -10.40 12.44 17.05
CA CYS A 33 -11.48 11.74 16.34
C CYS A 33 -11.13 10.31 15.93
N VAL A 34 -9.84 9.95 15.94
CA VAL A 34 -9.36 8.62 15.53
C VAL A 34 -8.41 8.09 16.59
N LEU A 35 -8.65 6.85 17.03
CA LEU A 35 -7.75 6.08 17.88
C LEU A 35 -7.06 5.05 17.02
N CYS A 36 -5.73 5.08 16.99
CA CYS A 36 -4.91 4.12 16.28
C CYS A 36 -4.06 3.33 17.26
N SER A 37 -4.06 2.00 17.14
CA SER A 37 -3.29 1.09 17.97
C SER A 37 -2.31 0.26 17.13
N CYS A 38 -1.27 -0.24 17.79
CA CYS A 38 -0.30 -1.14 17.16
C CYS A 38 -0.12 -2.41 17.98
N SER A 39 -0.19 -3.55 17.31
CA SER A 39 0.01 -4.87 17.89
C SER A 39 0.91 -5.72 16.98
N SER A 40 1.77 -6.52 17.61
CA SER A 40 2.63 -7.49 16.94
C SER A 40 1.86 -8.65 16.29
N SER A 41 0.55 -8.72 16.47
CA SER A 41 -0.31 -9.70 15.78
C SER A 41 -0.41 -9.44 14.27
N SER A 42 -0.50 -8.17 13.86
CA SER A 42 -0.65 -7.78 12.45
C SER A 42 0.51 -6.92 11.94
N TRP A 43 1.23 -6.22 12.83
CA TRP A 43 2.19 -5.17 12.49
C TRP A 43 1.62 -4.07 11.59
N GLN A 44 0.29 -3.97 11.52
CA GLN A 44 -0.46 -2.96 10.78
C GLN A 44 -1.18 -2.05 11.77
N LEU A 45 -1.17 -0.76 11.48
CA LEU A 45 -1.84 0.24 12.30
C LEU A 45 -3.35 0.02 12.22
N ASP A 46 -3.98 -0.19 13.37
CA ASP A 46 -5.41 -0.45 13.47
C ASP A 46 -6.12 0.77 14.05
N CYS A 47 -6.97 1.41 13.23
CA CYS A 47 -7.57 2.71 13.54
C CYS A 47 -9.09 2.67 13.51
N HIS A 48 -9.71 3.26 14.53
CA HIS A 48 -11.15 3.32 14.69
C HIS A 48 -11.62 4.74 15.04
N PRO A 49 -12.86 5.13 14.66
CA PRO A 49 -13.48 6.35 15.16
C PRO A 49 -13.56 6.34 16.69
N THR A 50 -13.33 7.47 17.33
CA THR A 50 -13.45 7.64 18.79
C THR A 50 -14.87 7.93 19.24
N GLN A 51 -15.89 7.55 18.45
CA GLN A 51 -17.29 7.87 18.73
C GLN A 51 -17.66 7.46 20.17
N GLY A 52 -18.04 8.45 20.99
CA GLY A 52 -18.35 8.29 22.41
C GLY A 52 -17.24 8.66 23.39
N ILE A 53 -16.02 9.00 22.91
CA ILE A 53 -14.87 9.37 23.74
C ILE A 53 -14.56 10.88 23.64
N SER A 54 -14.82 11.54 22.52
CA SER A 54 -14.64 13.00 22.38
C SER A 54 -15.97 13.76 22.47
N SER A 55 -15.93 14.95 23.08
CA SER A 55 -17.04 15.91 23.14
C SER A 55 -17.21 16.74 21.85
N SER A 56 -16.43 16.44 20.81
CA SER A 56 -16.38 17.16 19.54
C SER A 56 -17.13 16.40 18.44
N THR A 57 -17.88 17.12 17.60
CA THR A 57 -18.51 16.55 16.42
C THR A 57 -17.44 16.16 15.39
N CYS A 58 -16.99 14.92 15.43
CA CYS A 58 -16.06 14.38 14.46
C CYS A 58 -16.74 14.16 13.10
N PRO A 59 -16.10 14.54 11.98
CA PRO A 59 -16.63 14.25 10.65
C PRO A 59 -16.65 12.73 10.43
N ALA A 60 -17.55 12.28 9.57
CA ALA A 60 -17.63 10.86 9.23
C ALA A 60 -16.34 10.40 8.52
N ALA A 61 -15.75 9.32 9.03
CA ALA A 61 -14.61 8.64 8.42
C ALA A 61 -15.10 7.35 7.73
N MET A 62 -15.23 7.36 6.41
CA MET A 62 -15.88 6.27 5.65
C MET A 62 -15.19 5.98 4.31
N CYS A 63 -15.28 4.74 3.84
CA CYS A 63 -14.87 4.27 2.53
C CYS A 63 -16.13 3.83 1.77
N GLY A 64 -16.77 4.76 1.06
CA GLY A 64 -18.09 4.49 0.47
C GLY A 64 -19.13 4.25 1.57
N ASN A 65 -19.60 3.01 1.70
CA ASN A 65 -20.59 2.57 2.70
C ASN A 65 -19.99 1.96 3.97
N MET A 66 -18.67 1.89 4.10
CA MET A 66 -17.98 1.25 5.22
C MET A 66 -17.34 2.28 6.14
N TYR A 67 -17.60 2.22 7.45
CA TYR A 67 -16.92 3.08 8.42
C TYR A 67 -15.44 2.68 8.59
N LEU A 68 -14.61 3.65 8.99
CA LEU A 68 -13.20 3.43 9.35
C LEU A 68 -13.05 2.25 10.32
N GLY A 69 -12.08 1.37 10.07
CA GLY A 69 -11.81 0.17 10.87
C GLY A 69 -12.67 -1.04 10.50
N ASN A 70 -13.86 -0.84 9.92
CA ASN A 70 -14.69 -1.96 9.49
C ASN A 70 -14.02 -2.73 8.35
N THR A 71 -14.28 -4.05 8.36
CA THR A 71 -13.80 -4.98 7.35
C THR A 71 -14.96 -5.68 6.66
N SER A 72 -14.81 -5.99 5.38
CA SER A 72 -15.70 -6.87 4.62
C SER A 72 -14.90 -7.94 3.90
N SER A 73 -15.53 -9.06 3.60
CA SER A 73 -14.95 -10.13 2.80
C SER A 73 -15.89 -10.43 1.65
N SER A 74 -15.40 -10.20 0.43
CA SER A 74 -16.08 -10.55 -0.82
C SER A 74 -15.91 -12.04 -1.15
N SER A 75 -14.86 -12.67 -0.62
CA SER A 75 -14.49 -14.07 -0.82
C SER A 75 -13.70 -14.59 0.40
N PRO A 76 -13.51 -15.91 0.57
CA PRO A 76 -12.67 -16.45 1.64
C PRO A 76 -11.19 -16.05 1.50
N CYS A 77 -10.78 -15.61 0.32
CA CYS A 77 -9.40 -15.23 0.00
C CYS A 77 -9.16 -13.73 0.08
N GLU A 78 -10.16 -12.92 0.39
CA GLU A 78 -10.05 -11.46 0.35
C GLU A 78 -10.66 -10.83 1.59
N ARG A 79 -9.94 -9.85 2.14
CA ARG A 79 -10.46 -8.96 3.17
C ARG A 79 -10.22 -7.52 2.75
N ALA A 80 -11.30 -6.77 2.63
CA ALA A 80 -11.26 -5.34 2.44
C ALA A 80 -11.43 -4.65 3.79
N THR A 81 -10.62 -3.63 4.07
CA THR A 81 -10.67 -2.84 5.30
C THR A 81 -10.71 -1.36 4.94
N CYS A 82 -11.53 -0.58 5.63
CA CYS A 82 -11.53 0.86 5.48
C CYS A 82 -10.42 1.41 6.37
N ALA A 83 -9.27 1.71 5.76
CA ALA A 83 -8.07 2.11 6.47
C ALA A 83 -8.00 3.62 6.64
N TYR A 84 -7.40 4.06 7.75
CA TYR A 84 -7.05 5.45 7.98
C TYR A 84 -5.87 5.84 7.11
N THR A 85 -5.99 6.96 6.39
CA THR A 85 -4.91 7.50 5.54
C THR A 85 -4.46 8.90 5.93
N GLY A 86 -4.93 9.40 7.08
CA GLY A 86 -4.52 10.68 7.64
C GLY A 86 -5.66 11.65 7.88
N TYR A 87 -5.34 12.92 8.07
CA TYR A 87 -6.31 14.00 8.13
C TYR A 87 -5.76 15.30 7.54
N THR A 88 -6.68 16.16 7.15
CA THR A 88 -6.40 17.56 6.81
C THR A 88 -7.03 18.48 7.84
N ASN A 89 -6.35 19.59 8.13
CA ASN A 89 -6.83 20.64 9.03
C ASN A 89 -6.40 21.97 8.42
N LYS A 90 -7.22 22.46 7.48
CA LYS A 90 -7.11 23.81 6.94
C LYS A 90 -8.08 24.71 7.71
N THR A 91 -7.84 26.03 7.71
CA THR A 91 -8.57 27.05 8.48
C THR A 91 -10.11 26.94 8.42
N SER A 92 -10.66 26.33 7.37
CA SER A 92 -12.12 26.15 7.19
C SER A 92 -12.53 24.72 6.85
N SER A 93 -11.62 23.74 6.88
CA SER A 93 -11.93 22.35 6.55
C SER A 93 -11.07 21.38 7.34
N PHE A 94 -11.74 20.64 8.22
CA PHE A 94 -11.19 19.47 8.89
C PHE A 94 -11.82 18.22 8.27
N ALA A 95 -10.99 17.31 7.77
CA ALA A 95 -11.46 16.08 7.16
C ALA A 95 -10.54 14.91 7.51
N ILE A 96 -11.16 13.79 7.88
CA ILE A 96 -10.48 12.51 8.07
C ILE A 96 -10.38 11.84 6.71
N LEU A 97 -9.18 11.38 6.36
CA LEU A 97 -8.88 10.70 5.12
C LEU A 97 -8.90 9.19 5.35
N THR A 98 -9.56 8.49 4.44
CA THR A 98 -9.75 7.04 4.50
C THR A 98 -9.55 6.44 3.10
N ASN A 99 -9.17 5.16 3.05
CA ASN A 99 -9.07 4.43 1.79
C ASN A 99 -9.38 2.94 1.98
N LEU A 100 -10.02 2.34 0.98
CA LEU A 100 -10.32 0.91 1.00
C LEU A 100 -9.05 0.11 0.67
N THR A 101 -8.53 -0.61 1.65
CA THR A 101 -7.36 -1.49 1.49
C THR A 101 -7.83 -2.92 1.31
N ILE A 102 -7.32 -3.62 0.30
CA ILE A 102 -7.66 -5.02 0.02
C ILE A 102 -6.45 -5.90 0.35
N GLN A 103 -6.66 -6.89 1.20
CA GLN A 103 -5.66 -7.89 1.58
C GLN A 103 -6.05 -9.25 1.02
N SER A 104 -5.14 -9.87 0.26
CA SER A 104 -5.25 -11.29 -0.12
C SER A 104 -4.88 -12.16 1.09
N LEU A 105 -5.78 -13.07 1.47
CA LEU A 105 -5.60 -14.02 2.56
C LEU A 105 -5.13 -15.40 2.07
N CYS A 106 -5.37 -15.71 0.80
CA CYS A 106 -4.89 -16.94 0.19
C CYS A 106 -3.46 -16.74 -0.33
N ASN A 107 -2.55 -17.60 0.10
CA ASN A 107 -1.23 -17.69 -0.51
C ASN A 107 -1.35 -18.42 -1.85
N THR A 108 -0.79 -17.87 -2.92
CA THR A 108 -0.60 -18.57 -4.21
C THR A 108 0.47 -19.67 -4.16
N SER A 109 1.01 -20.00 -2.98
CA SER A 109 2.13 -20.93 -2.82
C SER A 109 1.74 -22.42 -2.78
N GLY A 110 0.53 -22.79 -3.24
CA GLY A 110 0.01 -24.16 -3.12
C GLY A 110 -0.74 -24.71 -4.33
N ALA A 111 -0.65 -24.08 -5.52
CA ALA A 111 -1.18 -24.72 -6.73
C ALA A 111 -0.13 -25.75 -7.23
N PRO A 112 -0.44 -27.06 -7.29
CA PRO A 112 0.38 -27.96 -8.12
C PRO A 112 0.35 -27.43 -9.56
N PRO A 113 1.44 -27.57 -10.35
CA PRO A 113 1.41 -27.12 -11.73
C PRO A 113 0.28 -27.86 -12.43
N LEU A 114 -0.78 -27.13 -12.77
CA LEU A 114 -1.87 -27.67 -13.58
C LEU A 114 -1.25 -27.96 -14.94
N SER A 115 -1.06 -29.25 -15.24
CA SER A 115 -0.72 -29.72 -16.57
C SER A 115 -1.76 -29.17 -17.54
N GLN A 116 -1.37 -28.14 -18.27
CA GLN A 116 -2.22 -27.37 -19.16
C GLN A 116 -2.54 -28.21 -20.40
N PRO A 117 -3.82 -28.45 -20.73
CA PRO A 117 -4.17 -29.02 -22.02
C PRO A 117 -3.97 -27.96 -23.11
N THR A 118 -3.22 -28.37 -24.13
CA THR A 118 -3.03 -27.68 -25.41
C THR A 118 -4.37 -27.43 -26.10
N SER A 119 -4.69 -26.16 -26.39
CA SER A 119 -5.44 -25.71 -27.59
C SER A 119 -5.60 -24.18 -27.63
N GLY A 120 -5.25 -23.57 -28.76
CA GLY A 120 -5.81 -22.28 -29.20
C GLY A 120 -4.91 -21.05 -29.05
N ALA A 121 -4.41 -20.54 -30.18
CA ALA A 121 -3.39 -19.52 -30.29
C ALA A 121 -3.84 -18.07 -29.98
N ALA A 122 -2.98 -17.33 -29.29
CA ALA A 122 -2.86 -15.87 -29.41
C ALA A 122 -1.36 -15.54 -29.45
N LEU A 123 -0.88 -15.09 -30.61
CA LEU A 123 0.52 -14.76 -30.85
C LEU A 123 0.90 -13.51 -30.03
N ARG A 124 1.68 -13.68 -28.95
CA ARG A 124 2.40 -12.58 -28.31
C ARG A 124 3.89 -12.79 -28.53
N LEU A 125 4.43 -12.03 -29.48
CA LEU A 125 5.87 -11.83 -29.66
C LEU A 125 6.43 -11.14 -28.40
N GLY A 126 6.80 -11.92 -27.40
CA GLY A 126 7.67 -11.52 -26.32
C GLY A 126 9.12 -11.79 -26.72
N LEU A 127 9.71 -10.89 -27.51
CA LEU A 127 11.15 -10.91 -27.73
C LEU A 127 11.81 -10.59 -26.39
N GLN A 128 12.51 -11.57 -25.81
CA GLN A 128 13.27 -11.47 -24.58
C GLN A 128 14.23 -10.27 -24.66
N GLY A 129 13.81 -9.14 -24.09
CA GLY A 129 14.50 -7.86 -24.11
C GLY A 129 15.71 -7.79 -23.19
N VAL A 130 16.62 -8.76 -23.26
CA VAL A 130 17.87 -8.78 -22.49
C VAL A 130 19.11 -9.08 -23.35
N LYS A 131 18.96 -9.17 -24.68
CA LYS A 131 20.10 -9.34 -25.62
C LYS A 131 20.27 -8.23 -26.66
N LEU A 132 19.41 -7.21 -26.69
CA LEU A 132 19.58 -6.06 -27.60
C LEU A 132 20.48 -4.97 -26.99
N THR A 133 20.37 -4.74 -25.68
CA THR A 133 21.14 -3.72 -24.95
C THR A 133 22.65 -4.00 -25.00
N GLU A 134 23.05 -5.26 -24.82
CA GLU A 134 24.46 -5.69 -24.91
C GLU A 134 25.04 -5.47 -26.33
N LEU A 135 24.26 -5.74 -27.37
CA LEU A 135 24.72 -5.60 -28.77
C LEU A 135 24.92 -4.13 -29.16
N LEU A 136 24.04 -3.23 -28.67
CA LEU A 136 24.16 -1.80 -28.89
C LEU A 136 25.40 -1.21 -28.20
N ILE A 137 25.71 -1.66 -26.98
CA ILE A 137 26.93 -1.27 -26.27
C ILE A 137 28.16 -1.71 -27.06
N PHE A 138 28.19 -2.97 -27.52
CA PHE A 138 29.32 -3.49 -28.30
C PHE A 138 29.53 -2.72 -29.62
N PHE A 139 28.44 -2.40 -30.32
CA PHE A 139 28.48 -1.63 -31.56
C PHE A 139 29.01 -0.22 -31.34
N HIS A 140 28.56 0.46 -30.26
CA HIS A 140 29.05 1.80 -29.92
C HIS A 140 30.53 1.81 -29.53
N ILE A 141 31.00 0.81 -28.77
CA ILE A 141 32.42 0.66 -28.41
C ILE A 141 33.28 0.44 -29.67
N ALA A 142 32.83 -0.42 -30.60
CA ALA A 142 33.55 -0.70 -31.84
C ALA A 142 33.68 0.54 -32.75
N LEU A 143 32.61 1.34 -32.86
CA LEU A 143 32.62 2.59 -33.64
C LEU A 143 33.55 3.65 -33.05
N LEU A 144 33.60 3.76 -31.72
CA LEU A 144 34.56 4.61 -31.03
C LEU A 144 36.00 4.17 -31.32
N CYS A 145 36.31 2.87 -31.21
CA CYS A 145 37.64 2.35 -31.52
C CYS A 145 38.06 2.67 -32.97
N LEU A 146 37.20 2.42 -33.95
CA LEU A 146 37.51 2.71 -35.36
C LEU A 146 37.75 4.21 -35.62
N ALA A 147 37.06 5.10 -34.91
CA ALA A 147 37.27 6.55 -35.01
C ALA A 147 38.61 6.99 -34.41
N PHE A 148 39.09 6.33 -33.35
CA PHE A 148 40.42 6.61 -32.77
C PHE A 148 41.57 6.01 -33.59
N LEU A 149 41.36 4.92 -34.32
CA LEU A 149 42.37 4.32 -35.21
C LEU A 149 42.46 5.01 -36.58
N SER A 150 41.47 5.81 -36.96
CA SER A 150 41.43 6.55 -38.24
C SER A 150 41.84 8.02 -38.11
N ARG A 151 42.35 8.43 -36.94
CA ARG A 151 42.91 9.76 -36.66
C ARG A 151 44.38 9.64 -36.26
#